data_AF-A0A5S3PL61-F1
#
_entry.id   AF-A0A5S3PL61-F1
#
_cell.length_a   1.000
_cell.length_b   1.000
_cell.length_c   1.000
_cell.angle_alpha   90.00
_cell.angle_beta   90.00
_cell.angle_gamma   90.00
#
_symmetry.space_group_name_H-M   'P 1'
#
loop_
_entity.id
_entity.type
_entity.pdbx_description
1 polymer ?
#
loop_
_entity_poly.entity_id
_entity_poly.type
_entity_poly.pdbx_seq_one_letter_code
_entity_poly.pdbx_strand_id
1 'polypeptide(L)'
;MTRIALITVCALLAAPGFAQSDKDLDCTYQAQVVEAVRQARIDRVKERDVGDSVRAAGATWPESYNAAIPLVTPWIYDMRRRDVIKQDLAAAWKELCLAR
;
A
#
# COMPACT_ATOMS: atom_id res chain seq x y z
N MET A 1 36.98 43.30 -29.84
CA MET A 1 35.76 42.51 -30.07
C MET A 1 35.59 41.58 -28.87
N THR A 2 34.44 41.66 -28.24
CA THR A 2 34.11 41.17 -26.89
C THR A 2 33.73 39.69 -26.83
N ARG A 3 34.12 39.04 -25.71
CA ARG A 3 33.35 38.07 -24.88
C ARG A 3 33.35 36.56 -25.24
N ILE A 4 34.10 35.82 -24.40
CA ILE A 4 33.69 34.69 -23.52
C ILE A 4 32.79 33.60 -24.12
N ALA A 5 33.28 32.36 -24.11
CA ALA A 5 32.46 31.18 -23.86
C ALA A 5 33.30 30.05 -23.23
N LEU A 6 33.48 30.11 -21.91
CA LEU A 6 33.89 28.97 -21.09
C LEU A 6 32.61 28.41 -20.47
N ILE A 7 32.10 27.28 -20.96
CA ILE A 7 30.99 26.56 -20.32
C ILE A 7 31.46 25.13 -20.06
N THR A 8 31.97 24.95 -18.85
CA THR A 8 32.22 23.66 -18.22
C THR A 8 30.88 22.98 -18.00
N VAL A 9 30.58 21.94 -18.79
CA VAL A 9 29.39 21.10 -18.59
C VAL A 9 29.67 20.21 -17.37
N CYS A 10 29.22 20.68 -16.21
CA CYS A 10 29.08 19.86 -15.01
C CYS A 10 27.74 19.12 -15.13
N ALA A 11 27.71 18.02 -15.88
CA ALA A 11 26.59 17.10 -15.86
C ALA A 11 26.66 16.32 -14.53
N LEU A 12 25.98 16.87 -13.52
CA LEU A 12 25.67 16.18 -12.29
C LEU A 12 25.06 14.82 -12.64
N LEU A 13 25.73 13.75 -12.21
CA LEU A 13 25.16 12.41 -12.11
C LEU A 13 24.00 12.49 -11.11
N ALA A 14 22.81 12.81 -11.60
CA ALA A 14 21.57 12.56 -10.89
C ALA A 14 21.43 11.03 -10.82
N ALA A 15 21.93 10.45 -9.73
CA ALA A 15 21.58 9.09 -9.37
C ALA A 15 20.03 9.02 -9.33
N PRO A 16 19.39 8.05 -10.01
CA PRO A 16 17.99 7.80 -9.77
C PRO A 16 17.90 7.23 -8.35
N GLY A 17 17.73 8.11 -7.36
CA GLY A 17 17.07 7.71 -6.13
C GLY A 17 15.76 7.09 -6.56
N PHE A 18 15.49 5.84 -6.15
CA PHE A 18 14.27 5.12 -6.45
C PHE A 18 13.07 5.95 -5.98
N ALA A 19 12.58 6.84 -6.85
CA ALA A 19 11.35 7.56 -6.66
C ALA A 19 10.25 6.54 -6.86
N GLN A 20 9.86 5.88 -5.78
CA GLN A 20 8.61 5.16 -5.74
C GLN A 20 7.54 6.18 -6.12
N SER A 21 6.94 6.01 -7.30
CA SER A 21 5.92 6.94 -7.78
C SER A 21 4.81 7.06 -6.75
N ASP A 22 4.19 8.22 -6.60
CA ASP A 22 3.07 8.44 -5.67
C ASP A 22 2.01 7.34 -5.80
N LYS A 23 1.74 6.91 -7.04
CA LYS A 23 0.86 5.78 -7.35
C LYS A 23 1.30 4.45 -6.75
N ASP A 24 2.59 4.10 -6.82
CA ASP A 24 3.07 2.84 -6.23
C ASP A 24 2.98 2.89 -4.70
N LEU A 25 3.25 4.04 -4.10
CA LEU A 25 3.11 4.24 -2.67
C LEU A 25 1.64 4.13 -2.24
N ASP A 26 0.72 4.76 -2.95
CA ASP A 26 -0.73 4.68 -2.70
C ASP A 26 -1.24 3.24 -2.81
N CYS A 27 -0.86 2.53 -3.88
CA CYS A 27 -1.21 1.12 -4.05
C CYS A 27 -0.62 0.23 -2.95
N THR A 28 0.57 0.58 -2.45
CA THR A 28 1.19 -0.11 -1.31
C THR A 28 0.39 0.10 -0.02
N TYR A 29 -0.04 1.33 0.28
CA TYR A 29 -0.87 1.59 1.46
C TYR A 29 -2.23 0.90 1.39
N GLN A 30 -2.88 0.90 0.23
CA GLN A 30 -4.13 0.15 0.05
C GLN A 30 -3.94 -1.35 0.28
N ALA A 31 -2.87 -1.93 -0.29
CA ALA A 31 -2.54 -3.34 -0.10
C ALA A 31 -2.22 -3.68 1.37
N GLN A 32 -1.56 -2.78 2.11
CA GLN A 32 -1.32 -2.96 3.55
C GLN A 32 -2.62 -2.98 4.37
N VAL A 33 -3.61 -2.16 4.01
CA VAL A 33 -4.94 -2.23 4.64
C VAL A 33 -5.59 -3.59 4.38
N VAL A 34 -5.53 -4.08 3.14
CA VAL A 34 -6.04 -5.41 2.77
C VAL A 34 -5.35 -6.50 3.59
N GLU A 35 -4.03 -6.44 3.74
CA GLU A 35 -3.29 -7.41 4.53
C GLU A 35 -3.66 -7.36 6.00
N ALA A 36 -3.82 -6.18 6.59
CA ALA A 36 -4.19 -6.07 8.00
C ALA A 36 -5.58 -6.66 8.29
N VAL A 37 -6.55 -6.44 7.40
CA VAL A 37 -7.87 -7.04 7.50
C VAL A 37 -7.81 -8.56 7.28
N ARG A 38 -7.01 -9.02 6.31
CA ARG A 38 -6.76 -10.44 6.06
C ARG A 38 -6.14 -11.12 7.30
N GLN A 39 -5.16 -10.48 7.92
CA GLN A 39 -4.50 -10.99 9.11
C GLN A 39 -5.48 -11.04 10.29
N ALA A 40 -6.32 -10.02 10.50
CA ALA A 40 -7.38 -10.05 11.51
C ALA A 40 -8.34 -11.24 11.30
N ARG A 41 -8.68 -11.56 10.05
CA ARG A 41 -9.50 -12.74 9.72
C ARG A 41 -8.78 -14.06 10.00
N ILE A 42 -7.48 -14.13 9.75
CA ILE A 42 -6.63 -15.28 10.09
C ILE A 42 -6.60 -15.46 11.62
N ASP A 43 -6.46 -14.36 12.36
CA ASP A 43 -6.41 -14.33 13.83
C ASP A 43 -7.78 -14.49 14.50
N ARG A 44 -8.83 -14.68 13.69
CA ARG A 44 -10.22 -14.90 14.15
C ARG A 44 -10.82 -13.72 14.91
N VAL A 45 -10.39 -12.50 14.60
CA VAL A 45 -11.07 -11.28 15.04
C VAL A 45 -12.51 -11.31 14.51
N LYS A 46 -13.50 -10.92 15.33
CA LYS A 46 -14.89 -10.83 14.86
C LYS A 46 -14.99 -9.65 13.90
N GLU A 47 -15.80 -9.79 12.85
CA GLU A 47 -15.91 -8.79 11.77
C GLU A 47 -16.12 -7.35 12.27
N ARG A 48 -17.05 -7.19 13.21
CA ARG A 48 -17.37 -5.90 13.85
C ARG A 48 -16.21 -5.29 14.65
N ASP A 49 -15.26 -6.11 15.09
CA ASP A 49 -14.12 -5.71 15.93
C ASP A 49 -12.85 -5.46 15.07
N VAL A 50 -12.89 -5.73 13.75
CA VAL A 50 -11.72 -5.60 12.85
C VAL A 50 -11.19 -4.18 12.82
N GLY A 51 -12.08 -3.18 12.72
CA GLY A 51 -11.66 -1.78 12.69
C GLY A 51 -10.84 -1.38 13.93
N ASP A 52 -11.27 -1.82 15.11
CA ASP A 52 -10.54 -1.56 16.35
C ASP A 52 -9.25 -2.36 16.43
N SER A 53 -9.27 -3.64 16.03
CA SER A 53 -8.09 -4.50 16.02
C SER A 53 -6.98 -3.96 15.10
N VAL A 54 -7.34 -3.51 13.89
CA VAL A 54 -6.38 -2.95 12.92
C VAL A 54 -5.80 -1.63 13.42
N ARG A 55 -6.62 -0.76 14.04
CA ARG A 55 -6.15 0.49 14.65
C ARG A 55 -5.20 0.23 15.83
N ALA A 56 -5.52 -0.75 16.68
CA ALA A 56 -4.71 -1.10 17.84
C ALA A 56 -3.35 -1.73 17.47
N ALA A 57 -3.27 -2.40 16.32
CA ALA A 57 -2.04 -3.01 15.83
C ALA A 57 -0.96 -2.00 15.39
N GLY A 58 -1.31 -0.72 15.24
CA GLY A 58 -0.41 0.32 14.77
C GLY A 58 -0.22 0.27 13.26
N ALA A 59 -0.98 1.09 12.52
CA ALA A 59 -0.90 1.15 11.06
C ALA A 59 0.45 1.69 10.57
N THR A 60 0.98 1.11 9.49
CA THR A 60 2.16 1.61 8.77
C THR A 60 1.83 2.64 7.68
N TRP A 61 0.54 2.95 7.51
CA TRP A 61 0.00 3.83 6.47
C TRP A 61 -0.65 5.08 7.07
N PRO A 62 -0.86 6.15 6.27
CA PRO A 62 -1.55 7.37 6.71
C PRO A 62 -3.00 7.12 7.12
N GLU A 63 -3.50 7.81 8.15
CA GLU A 63 -4.84 7.60 8.72
C GLU A 63 -5.99 7.66 7.70
N SER A 64 -5.85 8.44 6.63
CA SER A 64 -6.83 8.53 5.53
C SER A 64 -7.18 7.17 4.92
N TYR A 65 -6.25 6.23 4.90
CA TYR A 65 -6.46 4.88 4.38
C TYR A 65 -7.28 3.98 5.31
N ASN A 66 -7.50 4.37 6.57
CA ASN A 66 -8.38 3.62 7.48
C ASN A 66 -9.84 3.59 7.01
N ALA A 67 -10.25 4.54 6.16
CA ALA A 67 -11.57 4.54 5.54
C ALA A 67 -11.80 3.31 4.63
N ALA A 68 -10.73 2.67 4.15
CA ALA A 68 -10.84 1.45 3.36
C ALA A 68 -11.14 0.20 4.20
N ILE A 69 -10.83 0.20 5.50
CA ILE A 69 -11.06 -0.96 6.40
C ILE A 69 -12.52 -1.44 6.33
N PRO A 70 -13.56 -0.61 6.58
CA PRO A 70 -14.94 -1.08 6.52
C PRO A 70 -15.40 -1.47 5.11
N LEU A 71 -14.70 -1.03 4.05
CA LEU A 71 -15.03 -1.38 2.67
C LEU A 71 -14.47 -2.74 2.27
N VAL A 72 -13.26 -3.06 2.73
CA VAL A 72 -12.56 -4.32 2.41
C VAL A 72 -12.99 -5.46 3.34
N THR A 73 -13.36 -5.14 4.59
CA THR A 73 -13.72 -6.13 5.62
C THR A 73 -14.79 -7.13 5.17
N PRO A 74 -15.97 -6.71 4.64
CA PRO A 74 -17.01 -7.66 4.24
C PRO A 74 -16.53 -8.65 3.17
N TRP A 75 -15.79 -8.15 2.16
CA TRP A 75 -15.26 -9.00 1.09
C TRP A 75 -14.34 -10.11 1.62
N ILE A 76 -13.39 -9.77 2.51
CA ILE A 76 -12.49 -10.77 3.11
C ILE A 76 -13.26 -11.71 4.05
N TYR A 77 -14.29 -11.23 4.73
CA TYR A 77 -15.08 -12.02 5.66
C TYR A 77 -16.07 -12.97 4.98
N ASP A 78 -16.51 -12.66 3.77
CA ASP A 78 -17.32 -13.54 2.91
C ASP A 78 -16.49 -14.68 2.29
N MET A 79 -15.18 -14.51 2.14
CA MET A 79 -14.31 -15.55 1.63
C MET A 79 -14.19 -16.75 2.58
N ARG A 80 -14.06 -17.95 2.01
CA ARG A 80 -13.72 -19.16 2.77
C ARG A 80 -12.37 -18.96 3.44
N ARG A 81 -12.29 -19.17 4.76
CA ARG A 81 -11.05 -18.94 5.54
C ARG A 81 -9.83 -19.68 4.99
N ARG A 82 -10.02 -20.88 4.42
CA ARG A 82 -8.93 -21.64 3.79
C ARG A 82 -8.28 -20.88 2.62
N ASP A 83 -9.08 -20.12 1.88
CA ASP A 83 -8.64 -19.38 0.71
C ASP A 83 -7.97 -18.07 1.17
N VAL A 84 -8.54 -17.40 2.18
CA VAL A 84 -7.90 -16.26 2.87
C VAL A 84 -6.48 -16.59 3.33
N ILE A 85 -6.26 -17.75 3.94
CA ILE A 85 -4.93 -18.19 4.41
C ILE A 85 -3.96 -18.45 3.25
N LYS A 86 -4.45 -19.05 2.16
CA LYS A 86 -3.59 -19.52 1.06
C LYS A 86 -3.25 -18.43 0.06
N GLN A 87 -4.14 -17.45 -0.11
CA GLN A 87 -3.99 -16.41 -1.12
C GLN A 87 -3.31 -15.18 -0.53
N ASP A 88 -2.44 -14.56 -1.32
CA ASP A 88 -1.87 -13.25 -1.04
C ASP A 88 -2.80 -12.17 -1.64
N LEU A 89 -3.76 -11.72 -0.82
CA LEU A 89 -4.76 -10.74 -1.24
C LEU A 89 -4.14 -9.34 -1.40
N ALA A 90 -3.09 -9.04 -0.64
CA ALA A 90 -2.41 -7.76 -0.69
C ALA A 90 -1.61 -7.60 -1.98
N ALA A 91 -0.86 -8.63 -2.39
CA ALA A 91 -0.14 -8.64 -3.66
C ALA A 91 -1.11 -8.51 -4.85
N ALA A 92 -2.18 -9.32 -4.86
CA ALA A 92 -3.20 -9.26 -5.90
C ALA A 92 -3.86 -7.87 -5.98
N TRP A 93 -4.13 -7.24 -4.83
CA TRP A 93 -4.68 -5.89 -4.78
C TRP A 93 -3.70 -4.85 -5.33
N LYS A 94 -2.42 -4.94 -4.95
CA LYS A 94 -1.38 -4.03 -5.44
C LYS A 94 -1.23 -4.12 -6.96
N GLU A 95 -1.21 -5.33 -7.52
CA GLU A 95 -1.16 -5.54 -8.97
C GLU A 95 -2.34 -4.90 -9.70
N LEU A 96 -3.57 -5.10 -9.19
CA LEU A 96 -4.77 -4.49 -9.76
C LEU A 96 -4.77 -2.96 -9.66
N CYS A 97 -4.28 -2.41 -8.56
CA CYS A 97 -4.17 -0.97 -8.36
C CYS A 97 -3.15 -0.35 -9.32
N LEU A 98 -1.99 -0.98 -9.51
CA LEU A 98 -0.96 -0.51 -10.43
C LEU A 98 -1.43 -0.53 -11.89
N ALA A 99 -2.29 -1.49 -12.25
CA ALA A 99 -2.86 -1.65 -13.58
C ALA A 99 -3.91 -0.59 -13.96
N ARG A 100 -4.40 0.22 -13.02
CA ARG A 100 -5.36 1.31 -13.27
C ARG A 100 -4.67 2.65 -13.42
#